data_AF-A0A9D5R0B3-F1
#
_entry.id   AF-A0A9D5R0B3-F1
#
_cell.length_a   1.000
_cell.length_b   1.000
_cell.length_c   1.000
_cell.angle_alpha   90.00
_cell.angle_beta   90.00
_cell.angle_gamma   90.00
#
_symmetry.space_group_name_H-M   'P 1'
#
loop_
_entity.id
_entity.type
_entity.pdbx_description
1 polymer ?
#
loop_
_entity_poly.entity_id
_entity_poly.type
_entity_poly.pdbx_seq_one_letter_code
_entity_poly.pdbx_strand_id
1 'polypeptide(L)'
;MRLKLFLKVIVSAIVPMAFSAGCSPVAEDQMEIELRDAEMAVAQGDMTTAKSIASHISNGKNFSGLSARQLGRLSLVYMHLADSVDQPENVGAATECYRQAFETNADSATKFYSEVGPEHTGHAVMLGAIVRSLDTPSDSTLMEHEEPDSI
;
A
#
# COMPACT_ATOMS: atom_id res chain seq x y z
N MET A 1 20.57 -32.33 -60.38
CA MET A 1 19.75 -31.09 -60.40
C MET A 1 20.52 -30.01 -59.66
N ARG A 2 20.69 -28.84 -60.27
CA ARG A 2 21.78 -27.88 -60.00
C ARG A 2 21.57 -27.05 -58.72
N LEU A 3 22.67 -26.91 -57.97
CA LEU A 3 22.95 -25.88 -56.97
C LEU A 3 22.80 -24.47 -57.58
N LYS A 4 21.99 -23.59 -56.95
CA LYS A 4 21.98 -22.14 -57.24
C LYS A 4 21.81 -21.32 -55.96
N LEU A 5 22.96 -20.86 -55.50
CA LEU A 5 23.22 -19.75 -54.59
C LEU A 5 22.82 -18.42 -55.26
N PHE A 6 21.95 -17.61 -54.66
CA PHE A 6 21.75 -16.17 -54.92
C PHE A 6 21.19 -15.55 -53.62
N LEU A 7 21.91 -14.84 -52.77
CA LEU A 7 22.71 -13.61 -52.89
C LEU A 7 21.90 -12.35 -53.26
N LYS A 8 21.68 -11.51 -52.22
CA LYS A 8 21.47 -10.04 -52.17
C LYS A 8 20.08 -9.43 -52.47
N VAL A 9 19.49 -8.82 -51.43
CA VAL A 9 19.00 -7.40 -51.31
C VAL A 9 18.88 -7.13 -49.79
N ILE A 10 19.82 -6.56 -49.03
CA ILE A 10 20.29 -5.15 -48.86
C ILE A 10 19.16 -4.10 -48.73
N VAL A 11 19.06 -3.57 -47.50
CA VAL A 11 18.45 -2.30 -47.02
C VAL A 11 16.96 -2.34 -46.63
N SER A 12 16.71 -2.29 -45.31
CA SER A 12 15.70 -1.37 -44.75
C SER A 12 16.02 -1.05 -43.28
N ALA A 13 16.40 0.21 -43.07
CA ALA A 13 16.38 1.03 -41.87
C ALA A 13 16.37 0.34 -40.48
N ILE A 14 17.53 0.35 -39.83
CA ILE A 14 17.62 0.34 -38.37
C ILE A 14 17.06 1.68 -37.89
N VAL A 15 15.86 1.65 -37.30
CA VAL A 15 15.34 2.73 -36.46
C VAL A 15 15.72 2.38 -35.02
N PRO A 16 16.71 3.05 -34.40
CA PRO A 16 16.87 2.97 -32.97
C PRO A 16 15.85 3.92 -32.35
N MET A 17 14.64 3.45 -32.12
CA MET A 17 13.69 4.18 -31.29
C MET A 17 14.14 3.99 -29.85
N ALA A 18 14.67 5.08 -29.29
CA ALA A 18 15.16 5.16 -27.92
C ALA A 18 14.09 4.66 -26.94
N PHE A 19 14.33 3.47 -26.36
CA PHE A 19 13.68 3.05 -25.13
C PHE A 19 14.32 3.83 -23.98
N SER A 20 13.79 5.02 -23.71
CA SER A 20 14.09 5.78 -22.50
C SER A 20 12.96 5.57 -21.51
N ALA A 21 13.09 4.54 -20.68
CA ALA A 21 12.57 4.52 -19.32
C ALA A 21 13.34 3.42 -18.58
N GLY A 22 14.37 3.82 -17.84
CA GLY A 22 14.99 2.93 -16.86
C GLY A 22 13.98 2.63 -15.77
N CYS A 23 13.24 1.53 -15.92
CA CYS A 23 12.69 0.82 -14.77
C CYS A 23 13.81 -0.07 -14.26
N SER A 24 14.26 0.11 -13.03
CA SER A 24 15.02 -0.92 -12.32
C SER A 24 13.99 -1.94 -11.82
N PRO A 25 13.82 -3.11 -12.45
CA PRO A 25 12.76 -4.06 -12.08
C PRO A 25 13.06 -4.80 -10.76
N VAL A 26 14.19 -4.50 -10.11
CA VAL A 26 14.68 -5.24 -8.94
C VAL A 26 14.04 -4.75 -7.64
N ALA A 27 13.70 -3.47 -7.53
CA ALA A 27 13.20 -2.91 -6.27
C ALA A 27 11.70 -3.19 -6.04
N GLU A 28 10.87 -3.13 -7.08
CA GLU A 28 9.43 -3.45 -6.96
C GLU A 28 9.20 -4.92 -6.65
N ASP A 29 10.00 -5.82 -7.26
CA ASP A 29 9.91 -7.26 -7.05
C ASP A 29 10.29 -7.65 -5.62
N GLN A 30 11.33 -7.02 -5.06
CA GLN A 30 11.75 -7.26 -3.67
C GLN A 30 10.69 -6.82 -2.65
N MET A 31 10.07 -5.66 -2.83
CA MET A 31 9.04 -5.17 -1.92
C MET A 31 7.78 -6.04 -1.97
N GLU A 32 7.43 -6.56 -3.15
CA GLU A 32 6.32 -7.51 -3.30
C GLU A 32 6.58 -8.83 -2.56
N ILE A 33 7.82 -9.33 -2.59
CA ILE A 33 8.22 -10.52 -1.83
C ILE A 33 8.12 -10.26 -0.32
N GLU A 34 8.72 -9.17 0.17
CA GLU A 34 8.67 -8.84 1.60
C GLU A 34 7.23 -8.66 2.10
N LEU A 35 6.37 -8.04 1.30
CA LEU A 35 4.97 -7.87 1.67
C LEU A 35 4.23 -9.21 1.77
N ARG A 36 4.50 -10.15 0.85
CA ARG A 36 3.96 -11.52 0.94
C ARG A 36 4.49 -12.25 2.16
N ASP A 37 5.76 -12.08 2.50
CA ASP A 37 6.35 -12.70 3.68
C ASP A 37 5.74 -12.14 4.97
N ALA A 38 5.44 -10.84 5.03
CA ALA A 38 4.74 -10.24 6.16
C ALA A 38 3.31 -10.80 6.31
N GLU A 39 2.56 -10.92 5.21
CA GLU A 39 1.22 -11.53 5.21
C GLU A 39 1.25 -13.00 5.63
N MET A 40 2.24 -13.75 5.15
CA MET A 40 2.43 -15.15 5.53
C MET A 40 2.76 -15.28 7.03
N ALA A 41 3.59 -14.40 7.58
CA ALA A 41 3.89 -14.37 9.00
C ALA A 41 2.63 -14.06 9.85
N VAL A 42 1.79 -13.10 9.41
CA VAL A 42 0.47 -12.86 10.03
C VAL A 42 -0.40 -14.12 10.00
N ALA A 43 -0.50 -14.79 8.84
CA ALA A 43 -1.29 -16.00 8.69
C ALA A 43 -0.80 -17.17 9.56
N GLN A 44 0.51 -17.20 9.88
CA GLN A 44 1.13 -18.18 10.77
C GLN A 44 1.06 -17.80 12.25
N GLY A 45 0.58 -16.60 12.58
CA GLY A 45 0.57 -16.07 13.94
C GLY A 45 1.91 -15.53 14.43
N ASP A 46 2.92 -15.42 13.56
CA ASP A 46 4.23 -14.86 13.89
C ASP A 46 4.23 -13.34 13.73
N MET A 47 3.61 -12.68 14.72
CA MET A 47 3.47 -11.22 14.74
C MET A 47 4.81 -10.49 14.92
N THR A 48 5.84 -11.16 15.45
CA THR A 48 7.17 -10.57 15.60
C THR A 48 7.84 -10.45 14.23
N THR A 49 7.82 -11.52 13.44
CA THR A 49 8.35 -11.52 12.08
C THR A 49 7.55 -10.57 11.19
N ALA A 50 6.21 -10.63 11.25
CA ALA A 50 5.35 -9.70 10.50
C ALA A 50 5.68 -8.23 10.80
N LYS A 51 5.83 -7.87 12.08
CA LYS A 51 6.19 -6.50 12.48
C LYS A 51 7.56 -6.10 11.95
N SER A 52 8.55 -6.98 12.05
CA SER A 52 9.91 -6.70 11.57
C SER A 52 9.92 -6.39 10.07
N ILE A 53 9.21 -7.19 9.27
CA ILE A 53 9.15 -7.03 7.82
C ILE A 53 8.34 -5.79 7.44
N ALA A 54 7.15 -5.60 8.04
CA ALA A 54 6.33 -4.42 7.80
C ALA A 54 7.07 -3.11 8.13
N SER A 55 7.82 -3.10 9.24
CA SER A 55 8.65 -1.95 9.64
C SER A 55 9.82 -1.73 8.69
N HIS A 56 10.41 -2.79 8.14
CA HIS A 56 11.46 -2.68 7.14
C HIS A 56 10.93 -2.03 5.85
N ILE A 57 9.75 -2.47 5.40
CA ILE A 57 9.04 -1.91 4.26
C ILE A 57 8.76 -0.41 4.45
N SER A 58 8.18 -0.02 5.60
CA SER A 58 7.77 1.37 5.85
C SER A 58 8.92 2.33 6.11
N ASN A 59 10.02 1.84 6.70
CA ASN A 59 11.23 2.64 6.94
C ASN A 59 12.18 2.67 5.73
N GLY A 60 11.91 1.84 4.72
CA GLY A 60 12.69 1.79 3.49
C GLY A 60 12.49 3.03 2.62
N LYS A 61 13.53 3.40 1.87
CA LYS A 61 13.47 4.50 0.88
C LYS A 61 12.41 4.31 -0.21
N ASN A 62 11.93 3.08 -0.37
CA ASN A 62 10.95 2.71 -1.39
C ASN A 62 9.50 2.75 -0.90
N PHE A 63 9.25 3.13 0.37
CA PHE A 63 7.87 3.23 0.89
C PHE A 63 7.01 4.17 0.04
N SER A 64 7.56 5.32 -0.36
CA SER A 64 6.91 6.26 -1.28
C SER A 64 6.77 5.75 -2.73
N GLY A 65 7.43 4.64 -3.08
CA GLY A 65 7.36 4.00 -4.38
C GLY A 65 6.39 2.82 -4.42
N LEU A 66 5.72 2.50 -3.31
CA LEU A 66 4.74 1.43 -3.28
C LEU A 66 3.49 1.79 -4.09
N SER A 67 2.96 0.80 -4.80
CA SER A 67 1.66 0.96 -5.46
C SER A 67 0.52 1.07 -4.44
N ALA A 68 -0.59 1.68 -4.84
CA ALA A 68 -1.80 1.76 -4.00
C ALA A 68 -2.27 0.39 -3.48
N ARG A 69 -2.09 -0.69 -4.27
CA ARG A 69 -2.42 -2.05 -3.84
C ARG A 69 -1.46 -2.57 -2.76
N GLN A 70 -0.16 -2.29 -2.88
CA GLN A 70 0.83 -2.68 -1.87
C GLN A 70 0.63 -1.92 -0.56
N LEU A 71 0.36 -0.61 -0.64
CA LEU A 71 0.01 0.21 0.52
C LEU A 71 -1.28 -0.29 1.19
N GLY A 72 -2.28 -0.67 0.40
CA GLY A 72 -3.52 -1.27 0.91
C GLY A 72 -3.26 -2.58 1.66
N ARG A 73 -2.47 -3.50 1.09
CA ARG A 73 -2.08 -4.75 1.75
C ARG A 73 -1.30 -4.52 3.04
N LEU A 74 -0.33 -3.59 3.01
CA LEU A 74 0.46 -3.25 4.18
C LEU A 74 -0.40 -2.65 5.31
N SER A 75 -1.43 -1.87 4.98
CA SER A 75 -2.37 -1.37 5.97
C SER A 75 -3.08 -2.50 6.74
N LEU A 76 -3.46 -3.58 6.03
CA LEU A 76 -4.12 -4.73 6.64
C LEU A 76 -3.16 -5.55 7.50
N VAL A 77 -1.88 -5.66 7.11
CA VAL A 77 -0.83 -6.26 7.94
C VAL A 77 -0.69 -5.50 9.26
N TYR A 78 -0.63 -4.16 9.20
CA TYR A 78 -0.54 -3.34 10.42
C TYR A 78 -1.80 -3.43 11.29
N MET A 79 -3.01 -3.55 10.71
CA MET A 79 -4.22 -3.80 11.48
C MET A 79 -4.20 -5.16 12.20
N HIS A 80 -3.70 -6.21 11.54
CA HIS A 80 -3.49 -7.51 12.21
C HIS A 80 -2.46 -7.43 13.34
N LEU A 81 -1.39 -6.67 13.15
CA LEU A 81 -0.42 -6.43 14.22
C LEU A 81 -1.05 -5.69 15.41
N ALA A 82 -1.92 -4.72 15.15
CA ALA A 82 -2.60 -3.94 16.17
C ALA A 82 -3.51 -4.78 17.09
N ASP A 83 -4.02 -5.91 16.59
CA ASP A 83 -4.80 -6.86 17.40
C ASP A 83 -3.92 -7.60 18.44
N SER A 84 -2.59 -7.59 18.27
CA SER A 84 -1.65 -8.38 19.07
C SER A 84 -0.67 -7.54 19.90
N VAL A 85 -0.04 -6.52 19.30
CA VAL A 85 1.04 -5.73 19.90
C VAL A 85 0.94 -4.27 19.48
N ASP A 86 1.47 -3.36 20.31
CA ASP A 86 1.67 -1.93 19.98
C ASP A 86 0.50 -1.31 19.20
N GLN A 87 -0.71 -1.52 19.75
CA GLN A 87 -1.98 -1.21 19.09
C GLN A 87 -2.03 0.24 18.55
N PRO A 88 -1.73 1.30 19.34
CA PRO A 88 -1.85 2.66 18.82
C PRO A 88 -0.84 2.96 17.72
N GLU A 89 0.39 2.46 17.83
CA GLU A 89 1.43 2.64 16.80
C GLU A 89 1.04 1.93 15.49
N ASN A 90 0.58 0.68 15.59
CA ASN A 90 0.20 -0.12 14.44
C ASN A 90 -1.07 0.40 13.76
N VAL A 91 -2.08 0.86 14.52
CA VAL A 91 -3.25 1.54 13.95
C VAL A 91 -2.84 2.82 13.23
N GLY A 92 -1.90 3.59 13.79
CA GLY A 92 -1.36 4.78 13.14
C GLY A 92 -0.67 4.46 11.81
N ALA A 93 0.21 3.46 11.80
CA ALA A 93 0.89 3.00 10.59
C ALA A 93 -0.09 2.47 9.53
N ALA A 94 -1.11 1.72 9.95
CA ALA A 94 -2.16 1.23 9.05
C ALA A 94 -2.96 2.38 8.42
N THR A 95 -3.32 3.38 9.24
CA THR A 95 -4.06 4.58 8.82
C THR A 95 -3.26 5.37 7.79
N GLU A 96 -1.95 5.52 8.02
CA GLU A 96 -1.07 6.21 7.08
C GLU A 96 -0.94 5.46 5.75
N CYS A 97 -0.74 4.14 5.79
CA CYS A 97 -0.71 3.31 4.57
C CYS A 97 -2.03 3.41 3.80
N TYR A 98 -3.17 3.42 4.50
CA TYR A 98 -4.49 3.59 3.89
C TYR A 98 -4.58 4.94 3.16
N ARG A 99 -4.24 6.05 3.83
CA ARG A 99 -4.27 7.39 3.23
C ARG A 99 -3.36 7.48 2.01
N GLN A 100 -2.12 7.02 2.14
CA GLN A 100 -1.17 7.00 1.03
C GLN A 100 -1.66 6.15 -0.14
N ALA A 101 -2.38 5.06 0.09
CA ALA A 101 -2.96 4.27 -0.99
C ALA A 101 -3.95 5.11 -1.83
N PHE A 102 -4.82 5.89 -1.17
CA PHE A 102 -5.77 6.77 -1.84
C PHE A 102 -5.10 7.99 -2.49
N GLU A 103 -4.06 8.55 -1.87
CA GLU A 103 -3.25 9.63 -2.45
C GLU A 103 -2.48 9.15 -3.69
N THR A 104 -1.95 7.92 -3.66
CA THR A 104 -1.20 7.33 -4.78
C THR A 104 -2.11 7.01 -5.96
N ASN A 105 -3.23 6.32 -5.72
CA ASN A 105 -4.22 6.01 -6.75
C ASN A 105 -5.55 5.57 -6.12
N ALA A 106 -6.51 6.50 -6.04
CA ALA A 106 -7.81 6.29 -5.42
C ALA A 106 -8.64 5.16 -6.07
N ASP A 107 -8.63 5.03 -7.40
CA ASP A 107 -9.38 3.98 -8.10
C ASP A 107 -8.82 2.58 -7.76
N SER A 108 -7.49 2.47 -7.74
CA SER A 108 -6.80 1.22 -7.40
C SER A 108 -6.96 0.86 -5.92
N ALA A 109 -6.94 1.85 -5.03
CA ALA A 109 -7.22 1.67 -3.61
C ALA A 109 -8.67 1.21 -3.40
N THR A 110 -9.63 1.89 -4.03
CA THR A 110 -11.06 1.53 -3.98
C THR A 110 -11.30 0.10 -4.49
N LYS A 111 -10.68 -0.24 -5.63
CA LYS A 111 -10.74 -1.60 -6.17
C LYS A 111 -10.15 -2.60 -5.18
N PHE A 112 -8.96 -2.32 -4.63
CA PHE A 112 -8.34 -3.20 -3.65
C PHE A 112 -9.27 -3.45 -2.45
N TYR A 113 -9.74 -2.40 -1.77
CA TYR A 113 -10.56 -2.54 -0.57
C TYR A 113 -11.95 -3.16 -0.82
N SER A 114 -12.48 -3.08 -2.05
CA SER A 114 -13.73 -3.78 -2.41
C SER A 114 -13.54 -5.26 -2.74
N GLU A 115 -12.31 -5.70 -2.99
CA GLU A 115 -11.93 -7.09 -3.26
C GLU A 115 -11.35 -7.81 -2.02
N VAL A 116 -11.22 -7.11 -0.88
CA VAL A 116 -10.70 -7.67 0.36
C VAL A 116 -11.57 -8.83 0.85
N GLY A 117 -10.94 -9.94 1.24
CA GLY A 117 -11.65 -11.12 1.74
C GLY A 117 -12.38 -10.87 3.07
N PRO A 118 -13.33 -11.75 3.44
CA PRO A 118 -14.12 -11.62 4.66
C PRO A 118 -13.26 -11.54 5.93
N GLU A 119 -12.10 -12.22 5.95
CA GLU A 119 -11.15 -12.23 7.06
C GLU A 119 -10.53 -10.86 7.37
N HIS A 120 -10.46 -9.98 6.37
CA HIS A 120 -9.87 -8.64 6.48
C HIS A 120 -10.90 -7.52 6.36
N THR A 121 -12.17 -7.86 6.11
CA THR A 121 -13.25 -6.87 5.91
C THR A 121 -13.44 -5.98 7.15
N GLY A 122 -13.37 -6.57 8.36
CA GLY A 122 -13.47 -5.82 9.62
C GLY A 122 -12.38 -4.75 9.74
N HIS A 123 -11.13 -5.11 9.44
CA HIS A 123 -10.00 -4.19 9.44
C HIS A 123 -10.15 -3.08 8.39
N ALA A 124 -10.56 -3.42 7.16
CA ALA A 124 -10.77 -2.45 6.09
C ALA A 124 -11.87 -1.42 6.43
N VAL A 125 -13.00 -1.87 7.00
CA VAL A 125 -14.09 -0.99 7.45
C VAL A 125 -13.62 -0.09 8.59
N MET A 126 -12.90 -0.64 9.55
CA MET A 126 -12.35 0.12 10.68
C MET A 126 -11.39 1.21 10.21
N LEU A 127 -10.48 0.90 9.27
CA LEU A 127 -9.58 1.90 8.68
C LEU A 127 -10.34 3.04 8.00
N GLY A 128 -11.34 2.71 7.17
CA GLY A 128 -12.16 3.73 6.53
C GLY A 128 -12.91 4.62 7.53
N ALA A 129 -13.37 4.05 8.66
CA ALA A 129 -14.02 4.80 9.72
C ALA A 129 -13.03 5.72 10.47
N ILE A 130 -11.83 5.23 10.80
CA ILE A 130 -10.77 6.00 11.45
C ILE A 130 -10.38 7.19 10.59
N VAL A 131 -10.04 6.96 9.32
CA VAL A 131 -9.63 8.03 8.39
C VAL A 131 -10.72 9.08 8.24
N ARG A 132 -11.98 8.66 8.06
CA ARG A 132 -13.12 9.59 8.00
C ARG A 132 -13.27 10.42 9.27
N SER A 133 -13.08 9.81 10.44
CA SER A 133 -13.14 10.52 11.72
C SER A 133 -12.01 11.54 11.86
N LEU A 134 -10.82 11.25 11.33
CA LEU A 134 -9.68 12.16 11.37
C LEU A 134 -9.83 13.33 10.39
N ASP A 135 -10.42 13.08 9.23
CA ASP A 135 -10.63 14.10 8.20
C ASP A 135 -11.88 14.97 8.46
N THR A 136 -12.76 14.56 9.38
CA THR A 136 -13.91 15.38 9.79
C THR A 136 -13.46 16.40 10.84
N PRO A 137 -13.53 17.72 10.56
CA PRO A 137 -13.20 18.72 11.57
C PRO A 137 -14.12 18.55 12.78
N SER A 138 -13.51 18.35 13.95
CA SER A 138 -14.26 18.28 15.21
C SER A 138 -14.86 19.66 15.47
N ASP A 139 -16.16 19.81 15.24
CA ASP A 139 -16.88 21.03 15.57
C ASP A 139 -16.87 21.20 17.09
N SER A 140 -15.87 21.93 17.57
CA SER A 140 -15.57 22.17 18.97
C SER A 140 -16.36 23.35 19.54
N THR A 141 -17.40 23.82 18.83
CA THR A 141 -18.16 25.02 19.17
C THR A 141 -19.42 24.80 20.02
N LEU A 142 -19.71 23.57 20.47
CA LEU A 142 -20.92 23.27 21.27
C LEU A 142 -20.66 22.90 22.73
N MET A 143 -19.85 23.70 23.42
CA MET A 143 -19.88 23.77 24.90
C MET A 143 -19.74 25.22 25.38
N GLU A 144 -20.70 26.07 24.99
CA GLU A 144 -21.07 27.21 25.83
C GLU A 144 -21.85 26.65 27.02
N HIS A 145 -21.14 26.39 28.10
CA HIS A 145 -21.74 26.17 29.42
C HIS A 145 -22.34 27.51 29.84
N GLU A 146 -23.65 27.67 29.62
CA GLU A 146 -24.42 28.79 30.18
C GLU A 146 -24.47 28.59 31.71
N GLU A 147 -23.47 29.13 32.40
CA GLU A 147 -23.46 29.27 33.85
C GLU A 147 -24.67 30.15 34.23
N PRO A 148 -25.64 29.66 35.03
CA PRO A 148 -26.75 30.50 35.46
C PRO A 148 -26.21 31.57 36.42
N ASP A 149 -26.19 32.82 35.97
CA ASP A 149 -25.89 33.99 36.78
C ASP A 149 -26.71 33.96 38.07
N SER A 150 -26.03 33.68 39.20
CA SER A 150 -26.57 33.87 40.53
C SER A 150 -26.12 35.24 41.04
N ILE A 151 -27.03 36.22 41.01
CA ILE A 151 -26.98 37.47 41.77
C ILE A 151 -28.26 37.62 42.60
#